data_AF-A0A3D3K2J0-F1
#
_entry.id   AF-A0A3D3K2J0-F1
#
_cell.length_a   1.000
_cell.length_b   1.000
_cell.length_c   1.000
_cell.angle_alpha   90.00
_cell.angle_beta   90.00
_cell.angle_gamma   90.00
#
_symmetry.space_group_name_H-M   'P 1'
#
loop_
_entity.id
_entity.type
_entity.pdbx_description
1 polymer ?
#
loop_
_entity_poly.entity_id
_entity_poly.type
_entity_poly.pdbx_seq_one_letter_code
_entity_poly.pdbx_strand_id
1 'polypeptide(L)' 'TKKNPKFILQETEAVELIEFPVSSLLNIIEKPEMMALPSSRGVEVPVINFNNYLIWGATSMILSEFSQLLKNL' A
#
# COMPACT_ATOMS: atom_id res chain seq x y z
N THR A 1 -1.74 -23.26 -19.98
CA THR A 1 -0.38 -22.68 -20.06
C THR A 1 -0.20 -21.68 -18.94
N LYS A 2 0.65 -21.95 -17.94
CA LYS A 2 0.97 -20.99 -16.86
C LYS A 2 1.95 -19.95 -17.41
N LYS A 3 1.43 -18.84 -17.93
CA LYS A 3 2.25 -17.69 -18.30
C LYS A 3 1.86 -16.57 -17.35
N ASN A 4 2.82 -16.07 -16.58
CA ASN A 4 2.57 -14.94 -15.69
C ASN A 4 2.13 -13.73 -16.54
N PRO A 5 1.16 -12.94 -16.07
CA PRO A 5 0.81 -11.69 -16.73
C PRO A 5 2.05 -10.79 -16.80
N LYS A 6 2.19 -10.07 -17.91
CA LYS A 6 3.17 -8.98 -18.02
C LYS A 6 2.45 -7.68 -17.69
N PHE A 7 2.86 -7.02 -16.63
CA PHE A 7 2.37 -5.70 -16.28
C PHE A 7 3.20 -4.67 -17.05
N ILE A 8 2.55 -3.88 -17.90
CA ILE A 8 3.17 -2.80 -18.68
C ILE A 8 2.60 -1.49 -18.15
N LEU A 9 3.46 -0.60 -17.65
CA LEU A 9 3.05 0.68 -17.08
C LEU A 9 2.53 1.60 -18.20
N GLN A 10 1.37 2.21 -17.98
CA GLN A 10 0.85 3.26 -18.84
C GLN A 10 1.33 4.62 -18.31
N GLU A 11 2.46 5.10 -18.83
CA GLU A 11 3.15 6.29 -18.33
C GLU A 11 2.31 7.58 -18.37
N THR A 12 1.27 7.63 -19.22
CA THR A 12 0.35 8.78 -19.28
C THR A 12 -0.65 8.83 -18.12
N GLU A 13 -0.78 7.74 -17.36
CA GLU A 13 -1.73 7.61 -16.25
C GLU A 13 -1.02 7.34 -14.92
N ALA A 14 0.06 6.56 -14.93
CA ALA A 14 0.78 6.15 -13.74
C ALA A 14 2.28 6.46 -13.87
N VAL A 15 2.83 7.07 -12.81
CA VAL A 15 4.22 7.52 -12.76
C VAL A 15 5.18 6.35 -12.51
N GLU A 16 4.74 5.37 -11.72
CA GLU A 16 5.59 4.25 -11.29
C GLU A 16 4.75 3.01 -10.97
N LEU A 17 5.38 1.83 -11.13
CA LEU A 17 4.86 0.54 -10.64
C LEU A 17 5.79 0.03 -9.54
N ILE A 18 5.24 -0.20 -8.34
CA ILE A 18 5.97 -0.83 -7.24
C ILE A 18 5.44 -2.26 -7.02
N GLU A 19 6.34 -3.19 -6.76
CA GLU A 19 5.96 -4.54 -6.33
C GLU A 19 5.81 -4.57 -4.80
N PHE A 20 4.71 -5.15 -4.33
CA PHE A 20 4.41 -5.29 -2.91
C PHE A 20 4.32 -6.78 -2.56
N PRO A 21 5.38 -7.41 -2.02
CA PRO A 21 5.37 -8.83 -1.72
C PRO A 21 4.27 -9.19 -0.70
N VAL A 22 3.61 -10.33 -0.90
CA VAL A 22 2.60 -10.83 0.05
C VAL A 22 3.22 -11.05 1.45
N SER A 23 4.48 -11.48 1.51
CA SER A 23 5.22 -11.59 2.78
C SER A 23 5.37 -10.24 3.49
N SER A 24 5.58 -9.15 2.75
CA SER A 24 5.59 -7.79 3.31
C SER A 24 4.21 -7.39 3.82
N LEU A 25 3.14 -7.79 3.14
CA LEU A 25 1.75 -7.51 3.54
C LEU A 25 1.41 -8.19 4.87
N LEU A 26 1.84 -9.43 5.07
CA LEU A 26 1.69 -10.16 6.32
C LEU A 26 2.50 -9.54 7.47
N ASN A 27 3.50 -8.71 7.19
CA ASN A 27 4.31 -8.04 8.20
C ASN A 27 3.86 -6.59 8.49
N ILE A 28 2.82 -6.10 7.81
CA ILE A 28 2.28 -4.77 8.12
C ILE A 28 1.70 -4.78 9.54
N ILE A 29 1.96 -3.69 10.28
CA ILE A 29 1.38 -3.41 11.59
C ILE A 29 -0.15 -3.32 11.43
N GLU A 30 -0.91 -3.92 12.35
CA GLU A 30 -2.36 -4.05 12.24
C GLU A 30 -3.15 -2.75 12.05
N LYS A 31 -2.52 -1.61 12.37
CA LYS A 31 -3.09 -0.29 12.19
C LYS A 31 -2.04 0.66 11.58
N PRO A 32 -2.36 1.38 10.50
CA PRO A 32 -1.51 2.42 9.95
C PRO A 32 -1.28 3.54 10.98
N GLU A 33 -0.12 4.19 10.89
CA GLU A 33 0.19 5.37 11.70
C GLU A 33 -0.62 6.57 11.21
N MET A 34 -1.10 7.42 12.11
CA MET A 34 -1.77 8.67 11.73
C MET A 34 -0.73 9.78 11.62
N MET A 35 -0.62 10.42 10.46
CA MET A 35 0.30 11.54 10.26
C MET A 35 -0.26 12.59 9.31
N ALA A 36 0.14 13.86 9.51
CA ALA A 36 -0.13 14.92 8.56
C ALA A 36 0.94 14.92 7.46
N LEU A 37 0.50 14.79 6.21
CA LEU A 37 1.36 14.87 5.02
C LEU A 37 1.29 16.29 4.42
N PRO A 38 2.32 16.74 3.69
CA PRO A 38 2.27 18.02 2.98
C PRO A 38 1.03 18.15 2.07
N SER A 39 0.59 17.04 1.48
CA SER A 39 -0.59 16.95 0.62
C SER A 39 -1.92 16.86 1.38
N SER A 40 -1.91 16.53 2.68
CA SER A 40 -3.15 16.32 3.46
C SER A 40 -3.72 17.61 4.07
N ARG A 41 -3.09 18.77 3.82
CA ARG A 41 -3.56 20.10 4.29
C ARG A 41 -3.78 20.15 5.81
N GLY A 42 -2.90 19.49 6.57
CA GLY A 42 -2.96 19.46 8.04
C GLY A 42 -3.95 18.44 8.62
N VAL A 43 -4.66 17.68 7.78
CA VAL A 43 -5.48 16.55 8.24
C VAL A 43 -4.59 15.33 8.45
N GLU A 44 -4.70 14.69 9.61
CA GLU A 44 -4.03 13.42 9.83
C GLU A 44 -4.70 12.31 9.02
N VAL A 45 -3.89 11.57 8.28
CA VAL A 45 -4.32 10.45 7.44
C VAL A 45 -3.59 9.18 7.88
N PRO A 46 -4.20 8.00 7.73
CA PRO A 46 -3.50 6.75 7.95
C PRO A 46 -2.38 6.61 6.92
N VAL A 47 -1.21 6.12 7.36
CA VAL A 47 -0.02 5.93 6.55
C VAL A 47 0.70 4.64 6.93
N ILE A 48 1.13 3.92 5.90
CA ILE A 48 2.07 2.79 5.98
C ILE A 48 3.34 3.22 5.24
N ASN A 49 4.48 3.17 5.92
CA ASN A 49 5.77 3.34 5.28
C ASN A 49 6.28 1.97 4.79
N PHE A 50 6.43 1.82 3.49
CA PHE A 50 6.98 0.64 2.86
C PHE A 50 8.15 1.04 1.96
N ASN A 51 9.38 0.67 2.33
CA ASN A 51 10.58 1.00 1.55
C ASN A 51 10.63 2.47 1.09
N ASN A 52 10.33 3.41 2.01
CA ASN A 52 10.27 4.84 1.77
C ASN A 52 9.08 5.33 0.93
N TYR A 53 8.21 4.43 0.45
CA TYR A 53 6.90 4.80 -0.08
C TYR A 53 5.92 5.03 1.07
N LEU A 54 5.37 6.24 1.11
CA LEU A 54 4.26 6.56 2.00
C LEU A 54 2.96 6.15 1.31
N ILE A 55 2.41 5.02 1.71
CA ILE A 55 1.09 4.56 1.26
C ILE A 55 0.08 5.11 2.24
N TRP A 56 -0.90 5.89 1.78
CA TRP A 56 -1.76 6.67 2.69
C TRP A 56 -3.23 6.67 2.30
N GLY A 57 -4.06 7.14 3.23
CA GLY A 57 -5.50 7.33 3.03
C GLY A 57 -6.24 5.99 2.85
N ALA A 58 -7.16 5.95 1.89
CA ALA A 58 -7.98 4.75 1.66
C ALA A 58 -7.12 3.52 1.33
N THR A 59 -6.04 3.69 0.56
CA THR A 59 -5.17 2.58 0.17
C THR A 59 -4.47 1.94 1.37
N SER A 60 -3.97 2.74 2.32
CA SER A 60 -3.36 2.17 3.55
C SER A 60 -4.39 1.45 4.41
N MET A 61 -5.63 1.93 4.46
CA MET A 61 -6.69 1.25 5.22
C MET A 61 -7.02 -0.10 4.58
N ILE A 62 -7.22 -0.15 3.26
CA ILE A 62 -7.51 -1.40 2.54
C ILE A 62 -6.39 -2.43 2.74
N LEU A 63 -5.12 -2.03 2.64
CA LEU A 63 -3.99 -2.94 2.86
C LEU A 63 -3.92 -3.46 4.30
N SER A 64 -4.27 -2.63 5.29
CA SER A 64 -4.32 -3.03 6.69
C SER A 64 -5.39 -4.10 6.93
N GLU A 65 -6.61 -3.87 6.45
CA GLU A 65 -7.71 -4.83 6.53
C GLU A 65 -7.36 -6.14 5.79
N PHE A 66 -6.80 -6.02 4.59
CA PHE A 66 -6.42 -7.18 3.81
C PHE A 66 -5.30 -8.00 4.49
N SER A 67 -4.32 -7.34 5.13
CA SER A 67 -3.31 -8.01 5.95
C SER A 67 -3.94 -8.80 7.10
N GLN A 68 -4.90 -8.21 7.82
CA GLN A 68 -5.61 -8.89 8.91
C GLN A 68 -6.37 -10.13 8.40
N LEU A 69 -7.07 -10.01 7.26
CA LEU A 69 -7.76 -11.14 6.65
C LEU A 69 -6.79 -12.26 6.29
N LEU A 70 -5.64 -11.95 5.70
CA LEU A 70 -4.64 -12.94 5.31
C LEU A 70 -3.96 -13.64 6.50
N LYS A 71 -3.79 -12.96 7.64
CA LYS A 71 -3.24 -13.54 8.88
C LYS A 71 -4.21 -14.50 9.58
N ASN A 72 -5.51 -14.33 9.33
CA ASN A 72 -6.58 -15.11 9.95
C ASN A 72 -7.08 -16.27 9.07
N LEU A 73 -6.45 -16.50 7.91
CA LEU A 73 -6.64 -17.69 7.06
C LEU A 73 -5.75 -18.84 7.54
#